data_AF-A0A336M7K0-F1
#
_entry.id   AF-A0A336M7K0-F1
#
_cell.length_a   1.000
_cell.length_b   1.000
_cell.length_c   1.000
_cell.angle_alpha   90.00
_cell.angle_beta   90.00
_cell.angle_gamma   90.00
#
_symmetry.space_group_name_H-M   'P 1'
#
loop_
_entity.id
_entity.type
_entity.pdbx_description
1 polymer ?
#
loop_
_entity_poly.entity_id
_entity_poly.type
_entity_poly.pdbx_seq_one_letter_code
_entity_poly.pdbx_strand_id
1 'polypeptide(L)'
;MSFFERFPRFQFCCVIFDLRLGALAIGVWLILNNLGGLITNLANHQSSFFVYVTYIIGLILGIYLTLGAYKEKQKWVEYYLWGKLIFLAIELIEIIGLFFQSPANAIWLFLTWCLEIYFWLCVNSYHLQLQGIVPATTTRQTTVVTRTVTTA
;
A
#
# COMPACT_ATOMS: atom_id res chain seq x y z
N MET A 1 -12.80 17.63 -9.48
CA MET A 1 -11.48 16.98 -9.37
C MET A 1 -11.27 16.59 -7.93
N SER A 2 -11.29 15.30 -7.60
CA SER A 2 -11.07 14.83 -6.23
C SER A 2 -9.60 15.05 -5.79
N PHE A 3 -9.34 15.05 -4.47
CA PHE A 3 -7.96 15.20 -3.94
C PHE A 3 -7.00 14.15 -4.51
N PHE A 4 -7.47 12.90 -4.63
CA PHE A 4 -6.72 11.75 -5.13
C PHE A 4 -6.36 11.82 -6.62
N GLU A 5 -7.15 12.53 -7.43
CA GLU A 5 -6.89 12.72 -8.86
C GLU A 5 -5.69 13.65 -9.16
N ARG A 6 -5.23 14.42 -8.17
CA ARG A 6 -4.12 15.37 -8.33
C ARG A 6 -2.74 14.69 -8.35
N PHE A 7 -2.67 13.43 -7.93
CA PHE A 7 -1.43 12.68 -7.83
C PHE A 7 -1.12 11.92 -9.13
N PRO A 8 0.17 11.62 -9.39
CA PRO A 8 0.56 10.86 -10.58
C PRO A 8 -0.10 9.48 -10.57
N ARG A 9 -0.53 9.04 -11.76
CA ARG A 9 -1.23 7.78 -11.97
C ARG A 9 -0.26 6.74 -12.51
N PHE A 10 -0.32 5.54 -11.95
CA PHE A 10 0.45 4.39 -12.39
C PHE A 10 -0.46 3.34 -13.04
N GLN A 11 -0.02 2.75 -14.14
CA GLN A 11 -0.72 1.61 -14.77
C GLN A 11 -0.40 0.28 -14.09
N PHE A 12 0.73 0.20 -13.40
CA PHE A 12 1.25 -0.99 -12.72
C PHE A 12 1.84 -0.61 -11.37
N CYS A 13 1.74 -1.53 -10.41
CA CYS A 13 2.42 -1.42 -9.13
C CYS A 13 3.74 -2.19 -9.19
N CYS A 14 4.83 -1.62 -8.66
CA CYS A 14 6.16 -2.23 -8.67
C CYS A 14 6.62 -2.65 -10.09
N VAL A 15 6.19 -1.91 -11.13
CA VAL A 15 6.55 -2.10 -12.55
C VAL A 15 6.06 -3.43 -13.18
N ILE A 16 5.61 -4.40 -12.39
CA ILE A 16 5.37 -5.78 -12.84
C ILE A 16 3.95 -6.26 -12.51
N PHE A 17 3.34 -5.79 -11.41
CA PHE A 17 2.07 -6.32 -10.94
C PHE A 17 0.88 -5.48 -11.37
N ASP A 18 -0.22 -6.16 -11.70
CA ASP A 18 -1.55 -5.54 -11.79
C ASP A 18 -1.84 -4.79 -10.49
N LEU A 19 -2.45 -3.61 -10.60
CA LEU A 19 -2.72 -2.70 -9.48
C LEU A 19 -3.46 -3.39 -8.32
N ARG A 20 -4.40 -4.29 -8.62
CA ARG A 20 -5.10 -5.10 -7.60
C ARG A 20 -4.16 -6.02 -6.84
N LEU A 21 -3.30 -6.77 -7.55
CA LEU A 21 -2.37 -7.71 -6.93
C LEU A 21 -1.29 -6.96 -6.15
N GLY A 22 -0.81 -5.83 -6.67
CA GLY A 22 0.09 -4.92 -5.96
C GLY A 22 -0.52 -4.39 -4.66
N ALA A 23 -1.76 -3.88 -4.69
CA ALA A 23 -2.47 -3.42 -3.50
C ALA A 23 -2.66 -4.54 -2.47
N LEU A 24 -2.97 -5.76 -2.91
CA LEU A 24 -3.12 -6.92 -2.04
C LEU A 24 -1.78 -7.31 -1.40
N ALA A 25 -0.69 -7.36 -2.18
CA ALA A 25 0.66 -7.65 -1.68
C ALA A 25 1.13 -6.60 -0.65
N ILE A 26 0.90 -5.32 -0.93
CA ILE A 26 1.19 -4.22 0.02
C ILE A 26 0.38 -4.39 1.31
N GLY A 27 -0.92 -4.73 1.20
CA GLY A 27 -1.78 -4.98 2.36
C GLY A 27 -1.27 -6.14 3.23
N VAL A 28 -0.94 -7.27 2.61
CA VAL A 28 -0.39 -8.45 3.32
C VAL A 28 0.96 -8.14 3.95
N TRP A 29 1.86 -7.49 3.22
CA TRP A 29 3.15 -7.04 3.74
C TRP A 29 2.98 -6.15 4.97
N LEU A 30 2.06 -5.17 4.91
CA LEU A 30 1.79 -4.27 6.01
C LEU A 30 1.27 -5.01 7.24
N ILE A 31 0.40 -6.01 7.07
CA ILE A 31 -0.07 -6.86 8.18
C ILE A 31 1.11 -7.60 8.82
N LEU A 32 1.92 -8.30 8.02
CA LEU A 32 3.05 -9.08 8.53
C LEU A 32 4.08 -8.20 9.24
N ASN A 33 4.41 -7.03 8.68
CA ASN A 33 5.36 -6.10 9.26
C ASN A 33 4.89 -5.57 10.63
N ASN A 34 3.62 -5.12 10.72
CA ASN A 34 3.08 -4.62 11.98
C ASN A 34 2.86 -5.73 13.01
N LEU A 35 2.50 -6.94 12.58
CA LEU A 35 2.36 -8.10 13.48
C LEU A 35 3.71 -8.51 14.05
N GLY A 36 4.75 -8.60 13.20
CA GLY A 36 6.11 -8.91 13.63
C GLY A 36 6.67 -7.84 14.59
N GLY A 37 6.43 -6.56 14.28
CA GLY A 37 6.77 -5.45 15.16
C GLY A 37 6.05 -5.54 16.50
N LEU A 38 4.76 -5.84 16.50
CA LEU A 38 3.96 -5.98 17.72
C LEU A 38 4.47 -7.12 18.61
N ILE A 39 4.74 -8.31 18.03
CA ILE A 39 5.24 -9.48 18.76
C ILE A 39 6.62 -9.17 19.37
N THR A 40 7.52 -8.57 18.59
CA THR A 40 8.88 -8.26 19.05
C THR A 40 8.86 -7.27 20.22
N ASN A 41 8.02 -6.23 20.12
CA ASN A 41 7.91 -5.24 21.18
C ASN A 41 7.23 -5.78 22.43
N LEU A 42 6.23 -6.66 22.27
CA LEU A 42 5.59 -7.33 23.39
C LEU A 42 6.55 -8.28 24.11
N ALA A 43 7.37 -9.03 23.37
CA ALA A 43 8.37 -9.94 23.92
C ALA A 43 9.48 -9.20 24.70
N ASN A 44 9.88 -8.01 24.23
CA ASN A 44 10.96 -7.26 24.83
C ASN A 44 10.51 -6.35 26.01
N HIS A 45 9.20 -6.18 26.25
CA HIS A 45 8.63 -5.30 27.29
C HIS A 45 9.18 -3.86 27.35
N GLN A 46 9.86 -3.39 26.30
CA GLN A 46 10.61 -2.14 26.30
C GLN A 46 9.91 -1.00 25.53
N SER A 47 8.67 -1.22 25.11
CA SER A 47 7.95 -0.24 24.28
C SER A 47 6.94 0.59 25.06
N SER A 48 6.79 1.84 24.64
CA SER A 48 5.76 2.73 25.16
C SER A 48 4.37 2.33 24.65
N PHE A 49 3.32 2.70 25.38
CA PHE A 49 1.93 2.47 24.96
C PHE A 49 1.66 2.99 23.54
N PHE A 50 2.25 4.14 23.19
CA PHE A 50 2.12 4.75 21.87
C PHE A 50 2.61 3.83 20.75
N VAL A 51 3.73 3.15 20.94
CA VAL A 51 4.30 2.21 19.96
C VAL A 51 3.33 1.04 19.68
N TYR A 52 2.70 0.49 20.72
CA TYR A 52 1.69 -0.57 20.53
C TYR A 52 0.47 -0.08 19.74
N VAL A 53 -0.01 1.11 20.06
CA VAL A 53 -1.15 1.72 19.34
C VAL A 53 -0.82 1.91 17.86
N THR A 54 0.39 2.39 17.53
CA THR A 54 0.86 2.54 16.15
C THR A 54 0.81 1.21 15.40
N TYR A 55 1.31 0.11 15.98
CA TYR A 55 1.27 -1.20 15.33
C TYR A 55 -0.17 -1.71 15.16
N ILE A 56 -1.04 -1.53 16.16
CA ILE A 56 -2.45 -1.95 16.07
C ILE A 56 -3.17 -1.20 14.94
N ILE A 57 -2.96 0.12 14.84
CA ILE A 57 -3.55 0.91 13.76
C ILE A 57 -2.98 0.47 12.40
N GLY A 58 -1.67 0.23 12.32
CA GLY A 58 -1.02 -0.30 11.12
C GLY A 58 -1.61 -1.65 10.66
N LEU A 59 -1.91 -2.55 11.61
CA LEU A 59 -2.62 -3.80 11.33
C LEU A 59 -4.02 -3.56 10.78
N ILE A 60 -4.80 -2.66 11.39
CA ILE A 60 -6.16 -2.33 10.94
C ILE A 60 -6.12 -1.77 9.51
N LEU A 61 -5.20 -0.86 9.22
CA LEU A 61 -5.01 -0.31 7.87
C LEU A 61 -4.63 -1.39 6.86
N GLY A 62 -3.73 -2.31 7.22
CA GLY A 62 -3.36 -3.45 6.39
C GLY A 62 -4.53 -4.38 6.09
N ILE A 63 -5.37 -4.66 7.10
CA ILE A 63 -6.60 -5.44 6.94
C ILE A 63 -7.59 -4.72 6.01
N TYR A 64 -7.78 -3.41 6.17
CA TYR A 64 -8.66 -2.61 5.32
C TYR A 64 -8.20 -2.62 3.86
N LEU A 65 -6.90 -2.45 3.60
CA LEU A 65 -6.36 -2.54 2.26
C LEU A 65 -6.54 -3.94 1.68
N THR A 66 -6.19 -4.97 2.43
CA THR A 66 -6.26 -6.37 1.96
C THR A 66 -7.70 -6.77 1.64
N LEU A 67 -8.65 -6.50 2.54
CA LEU A 67 -10.07 -6.78 2.31
C LEU A 67 -10.65 -5.89 1.20
N GLY A 68 -10.24 -4.63 1.13
CA GLY A 68 -10.64 -3.69 0.09
C GLY A 68 -10.20 -4.15 -1.30
N ALA A 69 -8.96 -4.57 -1.45
CA ALA A 69 -8.40 -5.08 -2.71
C ALA A 69 -8.95 -6.48 -3.06
N TYR A 70 -9.17 -7.34 -2.07
CA TYR A 70 -9.73 -8.68 -2.28
C TYR A 70 -11.19 -8.60 -2.76
N LYS A 71 -12.03 -7.79 -2.09
CA LYS A 71 -13.46 -7.63 -2.40
C LYS A 71 -13.77 -6.49 -3.38
N GLU A 72 -12.74 -5.83 -3.92
CA GLU A 72 -12.84 -4.67 -4.82
C GLU A 72 -13.76 -3.56 -4.25
N LYS A 73 -13.66 -3.31 -2.94
CA LYS A 73 -14.48 -2.31 -2.24
C LYS A 73 -13.74 -0.97 -2.16
N GLN A 74 -14.11 -0.04 -3.03
CA GLN A 74 -13.52 1.30 -3.11
C GLN A 74 -13.39 2.00 -1.74
N LYS A 75 -14.47 2.03 -0.94
CA LYS A 75 -14.46 2.73 0.37
C LYS A 75 -13.40 2.20 1.33
N TRP A 76 -13.10 0.91 1.30
CA TRP A 76 -12.10 0.30 2.19
C TRP A 76 -10.68 0.70 1.79
N VAL A 77 -10.41 0.74 0.48
CA VAL A 77 -9.15 1.25 -0.07
C VAL A 77 -9.01 2.75 0.22
N GLU A 78 -10.11 3.51 0.16
CA GLU A 78 -10.13 4.94 0.48
C GLU A 78 -9.79 5.22 1.95
N TYR A 79 -10.38 4.47 2.89
CA TYR A 79 -10.02 4.59 4.31
C TYR A 79 -8.55 4.27 4.57
N TYR A 80 -8.00 3.28 3.88
CA TYR A 80 -6.56 3.01 3.93
C TYR A 80 -5.74 4.21 3.44
N LEU A 81 -6.10 4.80 2.28
CA LEU A 81 -5.36 5.92 1.70
C LEU A 81 -5.33 7.14 2.63
N TRP A 82 -6.48 7.52 3.20
CA TRP A 82 -6.56 8.60 4.16
C TRP A 82 -5.79 8.29 5.44
N GLY A 83 -5.94 7.08 5.98
CA GLY A 83 -5.24 6.67 7.18
C GLY A 83 -3.72 6.70 6.99
N LYS A 84 -3.21 6.10 5.91
CA LYS A 84 -1.77 6.03 5.64
C LYS A 84 -1.18 7.42 5.33
N LEU A 85 -1.94 8.33 4.75
CA LEU A 85 -1.50 9.71 4.52
C LEU A 85 -1.20 10.44 5.85
N ILE A 86 -2.00 10.22 6.89
CA ILE A 86 -1.77 10.79 8.22
C ILE A 86 -0.47 10.22 8.82
N PHE A 87 -0.24 8.91 8.69
CA PHE A 87 1.00 8.27 9.16
C PHE A 87 2.23 8.82 8.44
N LEU A 88 2.18 8.96 7.11
CA LEU A 88 3.28 9.54 6.33
C LEU A 88 3.61 10.97 6.78
N ALA A 89 2.62 11.77 7.18
CA ALA A 89 2.85 13.11 7.70
C ALA A 89 3.52 13.08 9.09
N ILE A 90 3.12 12.17 9.96
CA ILE A 90 3.71 12.00 11.29
C ILE A 90 5.16 11.49 11.18
N GLU A 91 5.41 10.49 10.34
CA GLU A 91 6.75 9.94 10.10
C GLU A 91 7.71 11.00 9.55
N LEU A 92 7.22 11.92 8.70
CA LEU A 92 8.05 13.02 8.21
C LEU A 92 8.52 13.94 9.34
N ILE A 93 7.66 14.24 10.31
CA ILE A 93 8.02 15.05 11.50
C ILE A 93 9.10 14.31 12.31
N GLU A 94 8.95 12.99 12.48
CA GLU A 94 9.91 12.15 13.20
C GLU A 94 11.27 12.11 12.48
N ILE A 95 11.29 11.96 11.15
CA ILE A 95 12.51 12.00 10.34
C ILE A 95 13.25 13.33 10.52
N ILE A 96 12.53 14.46 10.49
CA ILE A 96 13.13 15.79 10.69
C ILE A 96 13.74 15.89 12.09
N GLY A 97 13.05 15.41 13.13
CA GLY A 97 13.57 15.39 14.50
C GLY A 97 14.81 14.50 14.63
N LEU A 98 14.79 13.31 14.05
CA LEU A 98 15.90 12.35 14.07
C LEU A 98 17.12 12.84 13.30
N PHE A 99 16.93 13.65 12.26
CA PHE A 99 18.02 14.18 11.44
C PHE A 99 19.06 14.94 12.27
N PHE A 100 18.63 15.65 13.32
CA PHE A 100 19.53 16.39 14.21
C PHE A 100 20.21 15.52 15.27
N GLN A 101 19.71 14.32 15.54
CA GLN A 101 20.23 13.42 16.59
C GLN A 101 21.09 12.29 16.01
N SER A 102 20.64 11.67 14.93
CA SER A 102 21.30 10.55 14.27
C SER A 102 21.05 10.62 12.76
N PRO A 103 21.90 11.34 12.01
CA PRO A 103 21.72 11.55 10.57
C PRO A 103 21.67 10.23 9.78
N ALA A 104 22.47 9.24 10.16
CA ALA A 104 22.49 7.93 9.48
C ALA A 104 21.14 7.21 9.60
N ASN A 105 20.56 7.18 10.81
CA ASN A 105 19.24 6.58 11.03
C ASN A 105 18.14 7.39 10.32
N ALA A 106 18.26 8.72 10.31
CA ALA A 106 17.31 9.58 9.60
C ALA A 106 17.34 9.37 8.09
N ILE A 107 18.51 9.17 7.48
CA ILE A 107 18.64 8.85 6.05
C ILE A 107 17.97 7.50 5.75
N TRP A 108 18.23 6.47 6.56
CA TRP A 108 17.59 5.17 6.39
C TRP A 108 16.06 5.25 6.50
N LEU A 109 15.56 5.99 7.50
CA LEU A 109 14.14 6.20 7.70
C LEU A 109 13.53 7.01 6.54
N PHE A 110 14.23 8.03 6.05
CA PHE A 110 13.81 8.82 4.89
C PHE A 110 13.67 7.97 3.61
N LEU A 111 14.62 7.07 3.35
CA LEU A 111 14.53 6.15 2.20
C LEU A 111 13.32 5.23 2.32
N THR A 112 13.07 4.73 3.53
CA THR A 112 11.89 3.90 3.83
C THR A 112 10.60 4.69 3.59
N TRP A 113 10.54 5.94 4.04
CA TRP A 113 9.41 6.85 3.84
C TRP A 113 9.15 7.17 2.37
N CYS A 114 10.19 7.38 1.55
CA CYS A 114 10.03 7.53 0.10
C CYS A 114 9.39 6.29 -0.55
N LEU A 115 9.79 5.10 -0.11
CA LEU A 115 9.23 3.83 -0.58
C LEU A 115 7.77 3.67 -0.13
N GLU A 116 7.41 4.13 1.06
CA GLU A 116 6.03 4.16 1.51
C GLU A 116 5.14 5.11 0.69
N ILE A 117 5.65 6.30 0.32
CA ILE A 117 4.94 7.21 -0.60
C ILE A 117 4.69 6.52 -1.94
N TYR A 118 5.69 5.82 -2.46
CA TYR A 118 5.53 5.07 -3.71
C TYR A 118 4.42 4.02 -3.61
N PHE A 119 4.38 3.24 -2.52
CA PHE A 119 3.29 2.28 -2.28
C PHE A 119 1.93 2.95 -2.13
N TRP A 120 1.87 4.08 -1.44
CA TRP A 120 0.64 4.87 -1.31
C TRP A 120 0.13 5.33 -2.68
N LEU A 121 1.01 5.83 -3.55
CA LEU A 121 0.66 6.24 -4.90
C LEU A 121 0.19 5.09 -5.79
N CYS A 122 0.78 3.91 -5.63
CA CYS A 122 0.30 2.69 -6.29
C CYS A 122 -1.13 2.35 -5.85
N VAL A 123 -1.40 2.32 -4.54
CA VAL A 123 -2.74 2.04 -4.03
C VAL A 123 -3.74 3.14 -4.43
N ASN A 124 -3.31 4.39 -4.52
CA ASN A 124 -4.12 5.49 -5.03
C ASN A 124 -4.50 5.26 -6.51
N SER A 125 -3.56 4.78 -7.32
CA SER A 125 -3.83 4.42 -8.71
C SER A 125 -4.85 3.28 -8.82
N TYR A 126 -4.77 2.28 -7.93
CA TYR A 126 -5.79 1.22 -7.82
C TYR A 126 -7.16 1.78 -7.39
N HIS A 127 -7.21 2.72 -6.45
CA HIS A 127 -8.45 3.37 -6.04
C HIS A 127 -9.13 4.13 -7.20
N LEU A 128 -8.35 4.86 -8.00
CA LEU A 128 -8.86 5.55 -9.20
C LEU A 128 -9.33 4.56 -10.28
N GLN A 129 -8.71 3.38 -10.38
CA GLN A 129 -9.18 2.29 -11.24
C GLN A 129 -10.55 1.76 -10.78
N LEU A 130 -10.76 1.59 -9.47
CA LEU A 130 -12.06 1.17 -8.92
C LEU A 130 -13.17 2.20 -9.18
N GLN A 131 -12.83 3.48 -9.33
CA GLN A 131 -13.76 4.54 -9.70
C GLN A 131 -14.09 4.58 -11.21
N GLY A 132 -13.44 3.75 -12.03
CA GLY A 132 -13.57 3.77 -13.49
C GLY A 132 -12.85 4.95 -14.15
N ILE A 133 -12.01 5.68 -13.43
CA ILE A 133 -11.24 6.83 -13.94
C ILE A 133 -9.99 6.36 -14.69
N VAL A 134 -9.45 5.21 -14.31
CA VAL A 134 -8.31 4.55 -14.97
C VAL A 134 -8.80 3.25 -15.60
N PRO A 135 -8.56 2.99 -16.90
CA PRO A 135 -8.97 1.75 -17.52
C PRO A 135 -8.27 0.57 -16.85
N ALA A 136 -9.01 -0.49 -16.57
CA ALA A 136 -8.40 -1.71 -16.06
C ALA A 136 -7.50 -2.32 -17.13
N THR A 137 -6.22 -2.49 -16.80
CA THR A 137 -5.29 -3.23 -17.63
C THR A 137 -5.82 -4.65 -17.78
N THR A 138 -6.41 -4.92 -18.94
CA THR A 138 -6.95 -6.24 -19.25
C THR A 138 -5.77 -7.09 -19.71
N THR A 139 -5.12 -7.77 -18.77
CA THR A 139 -4.16 -8.82 -19.10
C THR A 139 -4.94 -10.04 -19.62
N ARG A 140 -5.41 -9.97 -20.86
CA ARG A 140 -6.04 -11.09 -21.56
C ARG A 140 -5.64 -11.09 -23.03
N GLN A 141 -4.52 -11.73 -23.33
CA GLN A 141 -4.30 -12.36 -24.64
C GLN A 141 -3.59 -13.70 -24.45
N THR A 142 -4.32 -14.70 -23.95
CA THR A 142 -4.10 -16.08 -24.40
C THR A 142 -5.03 -16.29 -25.57
N THR A 143 -4.55 -15.95 -26.76
CA THR A 143 -5.23 -16.24 -28.03
C THR A 143 -5.17 -17.75 -28.24
N VAL A 144 -6.10 -18.50 -27.63
CA VAL A 144 -6.33 -19.90 -28.00
C VAL A 144 -7.04 -19.86 -29.34
N VAL A 145 -6.26 -20.01 -30.41
CA VAL A 145 -6.75 -20.19 -31.78
C VAL A 145 -7.62 -21.44 -31.81
N THR A 146 -8.93 -21.27 -31.84
CA THR A 146 -9.86 -22.35 -32.17
C THR A 146 -9.62 -22.74 -33.62
N ARG A 147 -8.79 -23.76 -33.86
CA ARG A 147 -8.70 -24.43 -35.16
C ARG A 147 -9.98 -25.23 -35.37
N THR A 148 -10.92 -24.67 -36.11
CA THR A 148 -12.04 -25.41 -36.69
C THR A 148 -11.46 -26.36 -37.75
N VAL A 149 -11.31 -27.64 -37.39
CA VAL A 149 -10.99 -28.69 -38.37
C VAL A 149 -12.32 -29.14 -38.98
N THR A 150 -12.67 -28.56 -40.13
CA THR A 150 -13.62 -29.16 -41.06
C THR A 150 -12.85 -30.12 -41.95
N THR A 151 -13.01 -31.42 -41.74
CA THR A 151 -12.75 -32.43 -42.78
C THR A 151 -14.07 -32.74 -43.47
N ALA A 152 -14.11 -32.40 -44.76
CA ALA A 152 -15.11 -32.85 -45.72
C ALA A 152 -14.93 -34.33 -46.07
#